data_AF-A0A533BHA0-F1
#
_entry.id   AF-A0A533BHA0-F1
#
_cell.length_a   1.000
_cell.length_b   1.000
_cell.length_c   1.000
_cell.angle_alpha   90.00
_cell.angle_beta   90.00
_cell.angle_gamma   90.00
#
_symmetry.space_group_name_H-M   'P 1'
#
loop_
_entity.id
_entity.type
_entity.pdbx_description
1 polymer ?
#
loop_
_entity_poly.entity_id
_entity_poly.type
_entity_poly.pdbx_seq_one_letter_code
_entity_poly.pdbx_strand_id
1 'polypeptide(L)'
;MPRHKQQRASSKRETKRLGGKCVIPPAIPDAQLPNLIFKRDREAETAIREYVEWQAPDEKVSHAERVTTEFVLGRKLEGWDVRTDKSRYWVITSPTNLYLQELFPSLDYSISFHVGITARVMSRPDSGVHPLEQALLSSAWRRWEQAAEALKQAEEAEEFQAVGMRCRECFVAMAKTATTLKIVHSGIPPKRSDAIGWCELLANHMAAGPSAEYVRKYLKPSRSLVGNWSIG
;
A
#
# COMPACT_ATOMS: atom_id res chain seq x y z
N MET A 1 0.62 73.41 -33.98
CA MET A 1 0.84 71.95 -34.02
C MET A 1 0.16 71.32 -32.80
N PRO A 2 -1.09 70.84 -32.89
CA PRO A 2 -1.81 70.28 -31.74
C PRO A 2 -1.61 68.75 -31.65
N ARG A 3 -1.33 68.24 -30.45
CA ARG A 3 -1.30 66.80 -30.15
C ARG A 3 -2.73 66.28 -30.02
N HIS A 4 -3.14 65.39 -30.92
CA HIS A 4 -4.37 64.60 -30.82
C HIS A 4 -4.34 63.73 -29.55
N LYS A 5 -5.25 63.99 -28.60
CA LYS A 5 -5.64 63.02 -27.57
C LYS A 5 -6.75 62.14 -28.17
N GLN A 6 -6.41 60.90 -28.55
CA GLN A 6 -7.40 59.86 -28.80
C GLN A 6 -8.03 59.43 -27.46
N GLN A 7 -9.28 59.83 -27.22
CA GLN A 7 -10.12 59.21 -26.20
C GLN A 7 -10.58 57.85 -26.73
N ARG A 8 -10.07 56.75 -26.14
CA ARG A 8 -10.66 55.43 -26.32
C ARG A 8 -11.99 55.38 -25.56
N ALA A 9 -13.10 55.31 -26.30
CA ALA A 9 -14.41 55.02 -25.74
C ALA A 9 -14.44 53.57 -25.23
N SER A 10 -14.53 53.38 -23.91
CA SER A 10 -14.81 52.06 -23.33
C SER A 10 -16.31 51.78 -23.44
N SER A 11 -16.73 50.94 -24.38
CA SER A 11 -18.10 50.44 -24.40
C SER A 11 -18.32 49.52 -23.19
N LYS A 12 -19.00 50.02 -22.15
CA LYS A 12 -19.50 49.18 -21.07
C LYS A 12 -20.52 48.21 -21.67
N ARG A 13 -20.17 46.92 -21.76
CA ARG A 13 -21.15 45.87 -22.00
C ARG A 13 -22.07 45.80 -20.79
N GLU A 14 -23.33 46.19 -20.96
CA GLU A 14 -24.38 45.90 -19.99
C GLU A 14 -24.54 44.38 -19.87
N THR A 15 -24.03 43.82 -18.77
CA THR A 15 -24.39 42.47 -18.33
C THR A 15 -25.87 42.46 -17.99
N LYS A 16 -26.69 41.93 -18.89
CA LYS A 16 -28.11 41.63 -18.63
C LYS A 16 -28.18 40.75 -17.38
N ARG A 17 -28.74 41.30 -16.29
CA ARG A 17 -29.05 40.52 -15.09
C ARG A 17 -30.17 39.55 -15.44
N LEU A 18 -29.85 38.26 -15.51
CA LEU A 18 -30.84 37.20 -15.70
C LEU A 18 -31.72 37.13 -14.44
N GLY A 19 -32.93 37.67 -14.52
CA GLY A 19 -33.91 37.72 -13.43
C GLY A 19 -34.66 36.41 -13.18
N GLY A 20 -34.02 35.26 -13.37
CA GLY A 20 -34.61 33.96 -13.05
C GLY A 20 -34.30 33.57 -11.60
N LYS A 21 -35.27 32.99 -10.88
CA LYS A 21 -34.98 32.31 -9.61
C LYS A 21 -33.94 31.23 -9.91
N CYS A 22 -32.75 31.36 -9.31
CA CYS A 22 -31.71 30.34 -9.40
C CYS A 22 -32.22 29.09 -8.70
N VAL A 23 -32.82 28.16 -9.45
CA VAL A 23 -33.22 26.85 -8.94
C VAL A 23 -32.02 25.94 -9.12
N ILE A 24 -31.38 25.58 -8.01
CA ILE A 24 -30.33 24.55 -8.01
C ILE A 24 -31.03 23.24 -8.38
N PRO A 25 -30.60 22.53 -9.44
CA PRO A 25 -31.19 21.25 -9.80
C PRO A 25 -31.10 20.28 -8.61
N PRO A 26 -32.10 19.40 -8.42
CA PRO A 26 -32.02 18.36 -7.40
C PRO A 26 -30.80 17.47 -7.65
N ALA A 27 -30.21 16.94 -6.58
CA ALA A 27 -29.07 16.04 -6.67
C ALA A 27 -29.42 14.84 -7.58
N ILE A 28 -28.49 14.48 -8.47
CA ILE A 28 -28.66 13.34 -9.37
C ILE A 28 -28.70 12.07 -8.50
N PRO A 29 -29.66 11.15 -8.73
CA PRO A 29 -29.71 9.89 -8.00
C PRO A 29 -28.41 9.09 -8.14
N ASP A 30 -27.94 8.54 -7.02
CA ASP A 30 -26.68 7.78 -6.95
C ASP A 30 -26.57 6.65 -7.99
N ALA A 31 -27.70 6.01 -8.30
CA ALA A 31 -27.79 4.93 -9.28
C ALA A 31 -27.50 5.37 -10.72
N GLN A 32 -27.60 6.66 -11.04
CA GLN A 32 -27.36 7.21 -12.38
C GLN A 32 -25.94 7.76 -12.56
N LEU A 33 -25.24 8.06 -11.47
CA LEU A 33 -23.85 8.54 -11.48
C LEU A 33 -22.86 7.60 -12.21
N PRO A 34 -23.02 6.25 -12.20
CA PRO A 34 -22.14 5.35 -12.94
C PRO A 34 -22.07 5.59 -14.44
N ASN A 35 -23.14 6.08 -15.05
CA ASN A 35 -23.22 6.27 -16.49
C ASN A 35 -22.60 7.60 -16.97
N LEU A 36 -22.23 8.50 -16.05
CA LEU A 36 -21.78 9.85 -16.37
C LEU A 36 -20.26 10.04 -16.26
N ILE A 37 -19.53 9.06 -15.69
CA ILE A 37 -18.10 9.18 -15.41
C ILE A 37 -17.29 8.37 -16.42
N PHE A 38 -16.57 9.07 -17.30
CA PHE A 38 -15.87 8.51 -18.47
C PHE A 38 -14.60 7.68 -18.16
N LYS A 39 -14.12 7.64 -16.90
CA LYS A 39 -12.88 6.94 -16.54
C LYS A 39 -12.96 6.31 -15.15
N ARG A 40 -13.84 5.31 -15.00
CA ARG A 40 -13.98 4.54 -13.76
C ARG A 40 -12.94 3.44 -13.68
N ASP A 41 -12.17 3.47 -12.61
CA ASP A 41 -11.38 2.33 -12.16
C ASP A 41 -12.30 1.37 -11.39
N ARG A 42 -12.87 0.40 -12.11
CA ARG A 42 -13.90 -0.51 -11.55
C ARG A 42 -13.33 -1.43 -10.48
N GLU A 43 -12.07 -1.80 -10.60
CA GLU A 43 -11.40 -2.65 -9.63
C GLU A 43 -11.18 -1.89 -8.32
N ALA A 44 -10.65 -0.66 -8.40
CA ALA A 44 -10.52 0.19 -7.23
C ALA A 44 -11.88 0.53 -6.58
N GLU A 45 -12.92 0.81 -7.38
CA GLU A 45 -14.28 1.02 -6.85
C GLU A 45 -14.80 -0.20 -6.09
N THR A 46 -14.54 -1.41 -6.61
CA THR A 46 -14.98 -2.66 -5.98
C THR A 46 -14.22 -2.91 -4.68
N ALA A 47 -12.90 -2.73 -4.68
CA ALA A 47 -12.08 -2.88 -3.47
C ALA A 47 -12.50 -1.90 -2.36
N ILE A 48 -12.80 -0.63 -2.70
CA ILE A 48 -13.29 0.35 -1.72
C ILE A 48 -14.67 -0.04 -1.20
N ARG A 49 -15.56 -0.50 -2.08
CA ARG A 49 -16.89 -0.97 -1.69
C ARG A 49 -16.82 -2.12 -0.69
N GLU A 50 -16.04 -3.16 -1.01
CA GLU A 50 -15.84 -4.32 -0.15
C GLU A 50 -15.20 -3.92 1.18
N TYR A 51 -14.22 -3.01 1.17
CA TYR A 51 -13.59 -2.52 2.37
C TYR A 51 -14.58 -1.78 3.29
N VAL A 52 -15.46 -0.95 2.72
CA VAL A 52 -16.47 -0.21 3.51
C VAL A 52 -17.49 -1.16 4.10
N GLU A 53 -18.03 -2.09 3.31
CA GLU A 53 -18.96 -3.09 3.83
C GLU A 53 -18.31 -4.05 4.84
N TRP A 54 -16.99 -4.26 4.77
CA TRP A 54 -16.27 -5.02 5.78
C TRP A 54 -16.11 -4.25 7.10
N GLN A 55 -15.84 -2.94 7.04
CA GLN A 55 -15.67 -2.10 8.22
C GLN A 55 -17.00 -1.67 8.86
N ALA A 56 -18.05 -1.57 8.07
CA ALA A 56 -19.43 -1.28 8.49
C ALA A 56 -20.35 -2.41 8.00
N PRO A 57 -20.33 -3.60 8.65
CA PRO A 57 -21.04 -4.79 8.18
C PRO A 57 -22.57 -4.67 8.18
N ASP A 58 -23.10 -3.68 8.89
CA ASP A 58 -24.53 -3.35 8.92
C ASP A 58 -24.94 -2.30 7.88
N GLU A 59 -24.02 -1.82 7.04
CA GLU A 59 -24.26 -0.82 5.99
C GLU A 59 -24.00 -1.38 4.59
N LYS A 60 -24.75 -0.89 3.61
CA LYS A 60 -24.60 -1.26 2.20
C LYS A 60 -24.24 -0.05 1.35
N VAL A 61 -23.19 -0.19 0.55
CA VAL A 61 -22.67 0.90 -0.28
C VAL A 61 -23.55 1.08 -1.51
N SER A 62 -24.21 2.24 -1.61
CA SER A 62 -24.98 2.64 -2.79
C SER A 62 -24.08 3.28 -3.85
N HIS A 63 -23.07 4.03 -3.42
CA HIS A 63 -22.23 4.84 -4.29
C HIS A 63 -20.79 4.93 -3.76
N ALA A 64 -19.82 4.83 -4.66
CA ALA A 64 -18.42 5.09 -4.38
C ALA A 64 -17.80 5.83 -5.58
N GLU A 65 -17.16 6.96 -5.31
CA GLU A 65 -16.49 7.77 -6.33
C GLU A 65 -15.15 8.29 -5.80
N ARG A 66 -14.09 8.17 -6.62
CA ARG A 66 -12.79 8.79 -6.31
C ARG A 66 -12.86 10.28 -6.58
N VAL A 67 -12.71 11.08 -5.54
CA VAL A 67 -12.81 12.56 -5.60
C VAL A 67 -11.45 13.20 -5.81
N THR A 68 -10.39 12.64 -5.22
CA THR A 68 -9.03 13.18 -5.34
C THR A 68 -7.97 12.09 -5.38
N THR A 69 -6.81 12.45 -5.90
CA THR A 69 -5.58 11.66 -5.84
C THR A 69 -4.44 12.60 -5.51
N GLU A 70 -3.75 12.33 -4.41
CA GLU A 70 -2.66 13.13 -3.89
C GLU A 70 -1.39 12.29 -3.74
N PHE A 71 -0.24 12.96 -3.74
CA PHE A 71 1.05 12.34 -3.46
C PHE A 71 1.64 12.99 -2.22
N VAL A 72 1.61 12.28 -1.09
CA VAL A 72 2.11 12.79 0.20
C VAL A 72 3.18 11.84 0.71
N LEU A 73 4.34 12.39 1.09
CA LEU A 73 5.52 11.62 1.55
C LEU A 73 5.94 10.51 0.57
N GLY A 74 5.84 10.77 -0.73
CA GLY A 74 6.19 9.80 -1.79
C GLY A 74 5.18 8.66 -1.96
N ARG A 75 4.03 8.70 -1.28
CA ARG A 75 2.96 7.71 -1.39
C ARG A 75 1.75 8.31 -2.09
N LYS A 76 1.13 7.51 -2.96
CA LYS A 76 -0.16 7.85 -3.58
C LYS A 76 -1.28 7.62 -2.57
N LEU A 77 -2.05 8.67 -2.31
CA LEU A 77 -3.29 8.63 -1.54
C LEU A 77 -4.46 8.91 -2.48
N GLU A 78 -5.54 8.16 -2.32
CA GLU A 78 -6.79 8.40 -3.02
C GLU A 78 -7.88 8.69 -2.01
N GLY A 79 -8.60 9.78 -2.21
CA GLY A 79 -9.77 10.15 -1.41
C GLY A 79 -11.05 9.80 -2.16
N TRP A 80 -11.90 9.01 -1.53
CA TRP A 80 -13.16 8.51 -2.07
C TRP A 80 -14.35 9.06 -1.28
N ASP A 81 -15.38 9.50 -1.99
CA ASP A 81 -16.71 9.79 -1.43
C ASP A 81 -17.55 8.52 -1.51
N VAL A 82 -17.92 7.97 -0.36
CA VAL A 82 -18.72 6.74 -0.29
C VAL A 82 -20.02 7.02 0.43
N ARG A 83 -21.14 6.66 -0.21
CA ARG A 83 -22.48 6.72 0.40
C ARG A 83 -22.96 5.30 0.65
N THR A 84 -23.50 5.10 1.84
CA THR A 84 -24.21 3.89 2.21
C THR A 84 -25.70 4.19 2.38
N ASP A 85 -26.46 3.16 2.71
CA ASP A 85 -27.87 3.26 3.10
C ASP A 85 -28.09 4.04 4.42
N LYS A 86 -27.06 4.19 5.26
CA LYS A 86 -27.16 4.89 6.55
C LYS A 86 -26.32 6.16 6.65
N SER A 87 -25.13 6.13 6.07
CA SER A 87 -24.05 7.08 6.38
C SER A 87 -23.30 7.51 5.12
N ARG A 88 -22.43 8.51 5.29
CA ARG A 88 -21.53 8.96 4.23
C ARG A 88 -20.12 9.08 4.78
N TYR A 89 -19.15 8.59 4.02
CA TYR A 89 -17.76 8.48 4.44
C TYR A 89 -16.81 9.14 3.45
N TRP A 90 -15.74 9.71 3.99
CA TRP A 90 -14.48 9.81 3.26
C TRP A 90 -13.70 8.51 3.48
N VAL A 91 -13.32 7.85 2.39
CA VAL A 91 -12.39 6.72 2.45
C VAL A 91 -11.06 7.18 1.87
N ILE A 92 -10.00 7.09 2.67
CA ILE A 92 -8.65 7.52 2.26
C ILE A 92 -7.75 6.29 2.22
N THR A 93 -7.07 6.05 1.10
CA THR A 93 -6.20 4.88 0.89
C THR A 93 -4.77 5.09 1.39
N SER A 94 -4.02 4.00 1.56
CA SER A 94 -2.57 3.99 1.86
C SER A 94 -2.14 4.54 3.24
N PRO A 95 -2.53 3.91 4.37
CA PRO A 95 -3.40 2.73 4.53
C PRO A 95 -4.89 3.08 4.42
N THR A 96 -5.73 2.14 4.02
CA THR A 96 -7.17 2.43 3.85
C THR A 96 -7.87 2.63 5.20
N ASN A 97 -8.65 3.71 5.32
CA ASN A 97 -9.45 4.01 6.52
C ASN A 97 -10.74 4.80 6.17
N LEU A 98 -11.77 4.71 7.02
CA LEU A 98 -13.06 5.40 6.87
C LEU A 98 -13.19 6.57 7.86
N TYR A 99 -13.75 7.68 7.37
CA TYR A 99 -14.06 8.86 8.17
C TYR A 99 -15.51 9.27 7.93
N LEU A 100 -16.33 9.24 8.97
CA LEU A 100 -17.72 9.73 8.91
C LEU A 100 -17.72 11.21 8.53
N GLN A 101 -18.43 11.57 7.46
CA GLN A 101 -18.50 12.97 7.01
C GLN A 101 -19.18 13.90 8.04
N GLU A 102 -20.04 13.35 8.90
CA GLU A 102 -20.64 14.10 10.01
C GLU A 102 -19.58 14.63 10.98
N LEU A 103 -18.54 13.83 11.26
CA LEU A 103 -17.42 14.22 12.12
C LEU A 103 -16.29 14.90 11.35
N PHE A 104 -16.18 14.62 10.05
CA PHE A 104 -15.16 15.13 9.16
C PHE A 104 -15.80 15.78 7.93
N PRO A 105 -16.31 17.02 8.04
CA PRO A 105 -17.09 17.65 6.97
C PRO A 105 -16.28 18.06 5.73
N SER A 106 -14.95 18.11 5.85
CA SER A 106 -14.03 18.49 4.76
C SER A 106 -13.07 17.34 4.45
N LEU A 107 -12.95 17.01 3.17
CA LEU A 107 -11.99 16.01 2.69
C LEU A 107 -10.55 16.43 2.99
N ASP A 108 -10.18 17.70 2.78
CA ASP A 108 -8.82 18.21 3.06
C ASP A 108 -8.47 18.08 4.55
N TYR A 109 -9.45 18.32 5.42
CA TYR A 109 -9.30 18.10 6.86
C TYR A 109 -9.11 16.61 7.19
N SER A 110 -9.90 15.72 6.58
CA SER A 110 -9.73 14.27 6.73
C SER A 110 -8.36 13.80 6.26
N ILE A 111 -7.88 14.27 5.11
CA ILE A 111 -6.57 13.90 4.56
C ILE A 111 -5.46 14.37 5.49
N SER A 112 -5.51 15.61 5.97
CA SER A 112 -4.52 16.14 6.92
C SER A 112 -4.46 15.30 8.21
N PHE A 113 -5.61 14.95 8.76
CA PHE A 113 -5.71 14.09 9.94
C PHE A 113 -5.18 12.67 9.68
N HIS A 114 -5.57 12.09 8.55
CA HIS A 114 -5.14 10.76 8.11
C HIS A 114 -3.63 10.68 7.97
N VAL A 115 -3.01 11.63 7.26
CA VAL A 115 -1.55 11.74 7.11
C VAL A 115 -0.89 11.89 8.48
N GLY A 116 -1.43 12.72 9.37
CA GLY A 116 -0.89 12.93 10.71
C GLY A 116 -0.87 11.66 11.57
N ILE A 117 -1.94 10.86 11.57
CA ILE A 117 -2.01 9.60 12.31
C ILE A 117 -1.09 8.55 11.69
N THR A 118 -1.18 8.39 10.37
CA THR A 118 -0.44 7.34 9.67
C THR A 118 1.06 7.58 9.75
N ALA A 119 1.52 8.83 9.65
CA ALA A 119 2.91 9.18 9.90
C ALA A 119 3.40 8.72 11.29
N ARG A 120 2.59 8.87 12.35
CA ARG A 120 2.97 8.40 13.70
C ARG A 120 3.02 6.89 13.82
N VAL A 121 2.04 6.19 13.23
CA VAL A 121 2.00 4.73 13.21
C VAL A 121 3.22 4.18 12.47
N MET A 122 3.57 4.80 11.34
CA MET A 122 4.69 4.42 10.48
C MET A 122 6.05 4.88 11.03
N SER A 123 6.08 5.83 11.97
CA SER A 123 7.31 6.27 12.66
C SER A 123 7.75 5.29 13.75
N ARG A 124 6.99 4.22 14.00
CA ARG A 124 7.41 3.17 14.93
C ARG A 124 8.63 2.45 14.34
N PRO A 125 9.72 2.24 15.09
CA PRO A 125 10.94 1.63 14.57
C PRO A 125 10.67 0.23 14.00
N ASP A 126 11.03 0.06 12.73
CA ASP A 126 10.54 -0.99 11.81
C ASP A 126 11.08 -2.41 12.08
N SER A 127 11.68 -2.68 13.25
CA SER A 127 12.21 -4.03 13.49
C SER A 127 12.28 -4.48 14.94
N GLY A 128 12.34 -3.57 15.94
CA GLY A 128 12.66 -4.00 17.31
C GLY A 128 14.01 -4.74 17.44
N VAL A 129 14.80 -4.81 16.37
CA VAL A 129 16.12 -5.47 16.30
C VAL A 129 17.16 -4.42 16.68
N HIS A 130 18.03 -4.77 17.62
CA HIS A 130 19.04 -3.83 18.12
C HIS A 130 20.02 -3.45 16.99
N PRO A 131 20.51 -2.20 16.88
CA PRO A 131 21.42 -1.78 15.80
C PRO A 131 22.66 -2.65 15.64
N LEU A 132 23.14 -3.23 16.74
CA LEU A 132 24.24 -4.19 16.75
C LEU A 132 23.89 -5.52 16.03
N GLU A 133 22.66 -6.00 16.20
CA GLU A 133 22.16 -7.22 15.56
C GLU A 133 21.94 -7.00 14.05
N GLN A 134 21.47 -5.81 13.66
CA GLN A 134 21.41 -5.42 12.25
C GLN A 134 22.81 -5.35 11.62
N ALA A 135 23.81 -4.83 12.34
CA ALA A 135 25.19 -4.76 11.84
C ALA A 135 25.80 -6.15 11.61
N LEU A 136 25.52 -7.11 12.49
CA LEU A 136 25.98 -8.51 12.36
C LEU A 136 25.45 -9.18 11.10
N LEU A 137 24.22 -8.85 10.67
CA LEU A 137 23.58 -9.41 9.48
C LEU A 137 23.45 -8.40 8.32
N SER A 138 24.24 -7.33 8.33
CA SER A 138 24.11 -6.17 7.41
C SER A 138 23.96 -6.54 5.93
N SER A 139 24.72 -7.53 5.45
CA SER A 139 24.63 -7.98 4.05
C SER A 139 23.31 -8.68 3.71
N ALA A 140 22.73 -9.43 4.65
CA ALA A 140 21.43 -10.06 4.51
C ALA A 140 20.31 -9.05 4.72
N TRP A 141 20.45 -8.17 5.72
CA TRP A 141 19.49 -7.10 6.00
C TRP A 141 19.27 -6.18 4.80
N ARG A 142 20.35 -5.71 4.16
CA ARG A 142 20.26 -4.90 2.94
C ARG A 142 19.52 -5.62 1.81
N ARG A 143 19.75 -6.92 1.65
CA ARG A 143 19.07 -7.73 0.61
C ARG A 143 17.60 -7.94 0.95
N TRP A 144 17.26 -8.05 2.22
CA TRP A 144 15.88 -8.13 2.70
C TRP A 144 15.12 -6.83 2.40
N GLU A 145 15.70 -5.67 2.71
CA GLU A 145 15.11 -4.37 2.37
C GLU A 145 14.89 -4.21 0.86
N GLN A 146 15.86 -4.62 0.04
CA GLN A 146 15.75 -4.60 -1.43
C GLN A 146 14.68 -5.56 -1.97
N ALA A 147 14.44 -6.69 -1.31
CA ALA A 147 13.37 -7.62 -1.67
C ALA A 147 12.01 -7.07 -1.24
N ALA A 148 11.92 -6.50 -0.04
CA ALA A 148 10.72 -5.88 0.49
C ALA A 148 10.26 -4.67 -0.35
N GLU A 149 11.20 -3.84 -0.80
CA GLU A 149 10.87 -2.70 -1.67
C GLU A 149 10.43 -3.15 -3.06
N ALA A 150 11.07 -4.18 -3.62
CA ALA A 150 10.63 -4.77 -4.88
C ALA A 150 9.23 -5.39 -4.79
N LEU A 151 8.90 -6.02 -3.66
CA LEU A 151 7.57 -6.57 -3.43
C LEU A 151 6.48 -5.51 -3.44
N LYS A 152 6.76 -4.31 -2.90
CA LYS A 152 5.81 -3.20 -2.89
C LYS A 152 5.55 -2.62 -4.29
N GLN A 153 6.46 -2.82 -5.23
CA GLN A 153 6.42 -2.24 -6.58
C GLN A 153 6.04 -3.26 -7.66
N ALA A 154 5.95 -4.55 -7.31
CA ALA A 154 5.63 -5.60 -8.26
C ALA A 154 4.14 -5.60 -8.61
N GLU A 155 3.84 -5.53 -9.90
CA GLU A 155 2.51 -5.59 -10.49
C GLU A 155 2.34 -6.83 -11.38
N GLU A 156 3.42 -7.28 -12.04
CA GLU A 156 3.39 -8.39 -12.99
C GLU A 156 4.03 -9.68 -12.45
N ALA A 157 3.66 -10.83 -13.03
CA ALA A 157 4.09 -12.15 -12.57
C ALA A 157 5.63 -12.32 -12.57
N GLU A 158 6.31 -11.77 -13.57
CA GLU A 158 7.77 -11.76 -13.71
C GLU A 158 8.45 -10.95 -12.61
N GLU A 159 7.80 -9.89 -12.13
CA GLU A 159 8.32 -9.04 -11.05
C GLU A 159 8.21 -9.79 -9.71
N PHE A 160 7.13 -10.54 -9.48
CA PHE A 160 7.03 -11.43 -8.33
C PHE A 160 8.06 -12.57 -8.36
N GLN A 161 8.39 -13.10 -9.54
CA GLN A 161 9.50 -14.05 -9.73
C GLN A 161 10.85 -13.43 -9.31
N ALA A 162 11.11 -12.20 -9.73
CA ALA A 162 12.31 -11.46 -9.34
C ALA A 162 12.36 -11.22 -7.82
N VAL A 163 11.22 -10.93 -7.16
CA VAL A 163 11.14 -10.82 -5.69
C VAL A 163 11.51 -12.14 -5.03
N GLY A 164 10.98 -13.27 -5.50
CA GLY A 164 11.31 -14.60 -4.98
C GLY A 164 12.81 -14.92 -5.06
N MET A 165 13.45 -14.58 -6.18
CA MET A 165 14.90 -14.70 -6.35
C MET A 165 15.69 -13.85 -5.34
N ARG A 166 15.29 -12.60 -5.13
CA ARG A 166 15.91 -11.71 -4.12
C ARG A 166 15.75 -12.26 -2.70
N CYS A 167 14.56 -12.78 -2.36
CA CYS A 167 14.29 -13.43 -1.08
C CYS A 167 15.20 -14.66 -0.87
N ARG A 168 15.36 -15.51 -1.89
CA ARG A 168 16.26 -16.67 -1.84
C ARG A 168 17.71 -16.27 -1.61
N GLU A 169 18.18 -15.24 -2.31
CA GLU A 169 19.55 -14.73 -2.13
C GLU A 169 19.78 -14.07 -0.78
N CYS A 170 18.77 -13.40 -0.24
CA CYS A 170 18.77 -12.83 1.10
C CYS A 170 18.90 -13.95 2.15
N PHE A 171 18.05 -14.97 2.06
CA PHE A 171 18.07 -16.11 2.98
C PHE A 171 19.43 -16.82 3.00
N VAL A 172 20.00 -17.08 1.82
CA VAL A 172 21.32 -17.69 1.70
C VAL A 172 22.43 -16.81 2.29
N ALA A 173 22.34 -15.49 2.16
CA ALA A 173 23.28 -14.56 2.79
C ALA A 173 23.17 -14.58 4.33
N MET A 174 21.95 -14.63 4.85
CA MET A 174 21.68 -14.74 6.28
C MET A 174 22.25 -16.05 6.85
N ALA A 175 21.94 -17.19 6.23
CA ALA A 175 22.36 -18.51 6.68
C ALA A 175 23.90 -18.63 6.75
N LYS A 176 24.62 -18.11 5.74
CA LYS A 176 26.08 -18.05 5.75
C LYS A 176 26.63 -17.23 6.89
N THR A 177 26.03 -16.08 7.16
CA THR A 177 26.48 -15.20 8.23
C THR A 177 26.25 -15.87 9.59
N ALA A 178 25.11 -16.52 9.78
CA ALA A 178 24.81 -17.30 10.99
C ALA A 178 25.81 -18.45 11.23
N THR A 179 26.22 -19.18 10.17
CA THR A 179 27.26 -20.22 10.29
C THR A 179 28.65 -19.65 10.53
N THR A 180 28.99 -18.53 9.90
CA THR A 180 30.29 -17.85 10.10
C THR A 180 30.44 -17.36 11.54
N LEU A 181 29.36 -16.83 12.11
CA LEU A 181 29.29 -16.42 13.51
C LEU A 181 29.18 -17.60 14.50
N LYS A 182 29.21 -18.85 14.00
CA LYS A 182 29.02 -20.09 14.79
C LYS A 182 27.74 -20.11 15.63
N ILE A 183 26.73 -19.33 15.23
CA ILE A 183 25.40 -19.35 15.85
C ILE A 183 24.80 -20.74 15.61
N VAL A 184 24.91 -21.23 14.37
CA VAL A 184 24.61 -22.63 14.04
C VAL A 184 25.86 -23.48 14.16
N HIS A 185 25.79 -24.51 14.99
CA HIS A 185 26.84 -25.51 15.13
C HIS A 185 26.55 -26.67 14.17
N SER A 186 27.32 -26.80 13.10
CA SER A 186 27.25 -27.94 12.19
C SER A 186 28.62 -28.26 11.59
N GLY A 187 28.78 -29.48 11.07
CA GLY A 187 29.96 -29.92 10.32
C GLY A 187 30.14 -29.18 8.99
N ILE A 188 30.27 -29.90 7.87
CA ILE A 188 30.58 -29.28 6.57
C ILE A 188 29.39 -28.40 6.12
N PRO A 189 29.58 -27.11 5.83
CA PRO A 189 28.50 -26.22 5.40
C PRO A 189 28.01 -26.57 3.98
N PRO A 190 26.71 -26.37 3.68
CA PRO A 190 26.15 -26.56 2.34
C PRO A 190 26.82 -25.69 1.27
N LYS A 191 26.62 -26.05 -0.01
CA LYS A 191 27.15 -25.26 -1.14
C LYS A 191 26.57 -23.84 -1.13
N ARG A 192 27.33 -22.90 -1.70
CA ARG A 192 27.04 -21.46 -1.62
C ARG A 192 25.65 -21.07 -2.15
N SER A 193 25.10 -21.79 -3.12
CA SER A 193 23.80 -21.54 -3.74
C SER A 193 22.71 -22.52 -3.30
N ASP A 194 23.02 -23.45 -2.39
CA ASP A 194 22.10 -24.51 -1.98
C ASP A 194 21.14 -24.05 -0.88
N ALA A 195 20.15 -23.25 -1.28
CA ALA A 195 19.16 -22.70 -0.36
C ALA A 195 18.39 -23.78 0.40
N ILE A 196 18.17 -24.95 -0.22
CA ILE A 196 17.52 -26.10 0.41
C ILE A 196 18.38 -26.66 1.53
N GLY A 197 19.68 -26.90 1.26
CA GLY A 197 20.62 -27.35 2.28
C GLY A 197 20.77 -26.35 3.44
N TRP A 198 20.73 -25.04 3.15
CA TRP A 198 20.74 -23.99 4.18
C TRP A 198 19.47 -23.99 5.04
N CYS A 199 18.28 -24.15 4.44
CA CYS A 199 17.01 -24.31 5.15
C CYS A 199 17.03 -25.51 6.10
N GLU A 200 17.52 -26.66 5.61
CA GLU A 200 17.56 -27.89 6.40
C GLU A 200 18.50 -27.78 7.60
N LEU A 201 19.69 -27.18 7.39
CA LEU A 201 20.66 -26.94 8.45
C LEU A 201 20.09 -26.02 9.55
N LEU A 202 19.44 -24.92 9.17
CA LEU A 202 18.83 -23.98 10.12
C LEU A 202 17.64 -24.59 10.86
N ALA A 203 16.75 -25.29 10.14
CA ALA A 203 15.60 -25.95 10.73
C ALA A 203 16.00 -27.01 11.77
N ASN A 204 17.05 -27.78 11.48
CA ASN A 204 17.57 -28.78 12.42
C ASN A 204 18.26 -28.14 13.64
N HIS A 205 18.88 -26.98 13.48
CA HIS A 205 19.51 -26.26 14.58
C HIS A 205 18.49 -25.57 15.51
N MET A 206 17.54 -24.83 14.94
CA MET A 206 16.53 -24.07 15.71
C MET A 206 15.52 -24.97 16.41
N ALA A 207 15.14 -26.08 15.77
CA ALA A 207 14.21 -27.05 16.31
C ALA A 207 14.97 -28.33 16.63
N ALA A 208 15.91 -28.30 17.58
CA ALA A 208 16.65 -29.50 18.00
C ALA A 208 15.80 -30.42 18.91
N GLY A 209 16.05 -31.74 18.85
CA GLY A 209 15.45 -32.73 19.75
C GLY A 209 14.10 -33.35 19.31
N PRO A 210 13.63 -34.42 19.98
CA PRO A 210 12.43 -35.18 19.55
C PRO A 210 11.13 -34.37 19.66
N SER A 211 11.01 -33.51 20.67
CA SER A 211 9.81 -32.69 20.92
C SER A 211 9.52 -31.64 19.84
N ALA A 212 10.53 -31.28 19.04
CA ALA A 212 10.40 -30.28 17.97
C ALA A 212 10.20 -30.91 16.57
N GLU A 213 9.96 -32.23 16.49
CA GLU A 213 9.74 -32.94 15.23
C GLU A 213 8.53 -32.41 14.45
N TYR A 214 7.46 -32.06 15.18
CA TYR A 214 6.28 -31.42 14.60
C TYR A 214 6.62 -30.08 13.95
N VAL A 215 7.41 -29.22 14.61
CA VAL A 215 7.86 -27.93 14.05
C VAL A 215 8.75 -28.12 12.83
N ARG A 216 9.69 -29.08 12.85
CA ARG A 216 10.50 -29.43 11.67
C ARG A 216 9.62 -29.89 10.49
N LYS A 217 8.51 -30.58 10.75
CA LYS A 217 7.57 -31.04 9.72
C LYS A 217 6.84 -29.90 9.01
N TYR A 218 6.68 -28.73 9.63
CA TYR A 218 6.14 -27.52 8.96
C TYR A 218 7.22 -26.66 8.30
N LEU A 219 8.44 -26.65 8.83
CA LEU A 219 9.56 -25.93 8.24
C LEU A 219 10.11 -26.62 6.99
N LYS A 220 10.12 -27.96 6.95
CA LYS A 220 10.64 -28.75 5.81
C LYS A 220 9.85 -28.58 4.50
N PRO A 221 8.51 -28.43 4.47
CA PRO A 221 7.75 -28.13 3.26
C PRO A 221 8.15 -26.83 2.56
N SER A 222 8.70 -25.83 3.26
CA SER A 222 9.24 -24.62 2.61
C SER A 222 10.37 -24.93 1.59
N ARG A 223 10.96 -26.14 1.65
CA ARG A 223 11.94 -26.70 0.73
C ARG A 223 11.45 -26.78 -0.72
N SER A 224 10.19 -27.20 -0.94
CA SER A 224 9.66 -27.34 -2.30
C SER A 224 9.35 -25.99 -2.94
N LEU A 225 8.96 -25.00 -2.13
CA LEU A 225 8.73 -23.64 -2.58
C LEU A 225 10.04 -23.01 -3.06
N VAL A 226 11.13 -23.09 -2.30
CA VAL A 226 12.45 -22.52 -2.68
C VAL A 226 13.07 -23.20 -3.91
N GLY A 227 12.79 -24.48 -4.15
CA GLY A 227 13.26 -25.23 -5.32
C GLY A 227 12.57 -24.83 -6.62
N ASN A 228 11.27 -24.50 -6.57
CA ASN A 228 10.46 -24.17 -7.74
C ASN A 228 10.75 -22.79 -8.36
N TRP A 229 11.49 -21.90 -7.69
CA TRP A 229 11.93 -20.63 -8.28
C TRP A 229 13.18 -20.77 -9.17
N SER A 230 13.70 -21.99 -9.38
CA SER A 230 14.86 -22.24 -10.26
C SER A 230 14.51 -22.70 -11.68
N ILE A 231 13.24 -22.61 -12.08
CA ILE A 231 12.81 -23.00 -13.43
C ILE A 231 11.98 -21.86 -14.02
N GLY A 232 12.67 -21.06 -14.83
CA GLY A 232 12.20 -19.85 -15.52
C GLY A 232 13.42 -19.16 -16.10
#